data_AF-A0A5N4D349-F1
#
_entry.id   AF-A0A5N4D349-F1
#
_cell.length_a   1.000
_cell.length_b   1.000
_cell.length_c   1.000
_cell.angle_alpha   90.00
_cell.angle_beta   90.00
_cell.angle_gamma   90.00
#
_symmetry.space_group_name_H-M   'P 1'
#
loop_
_entity.id
_entity.type
_entity.pdbx_description
1 polymer ?
#
loop_
_entity_poly.entity_id
_entity_poly.type
_entity_poly.pdbx_seq_one_letter_code
_entity_poly.pdbx_strand_id
1 'polypeptide(L)'
;MDTVSLEHQIQSVQRHISFLKKEQMALLRDLHLEILRLQKRCSELTHDLEIREAQSHQQELESRELESKCRALESQLAARAAANAELRREVAQREALVSALRCSLRAEERRFLEELRRRSHRATVLGTELQKHTEAAAYLSCQLHAARQKLQTPRPGPGAAAPPSPDPPACTASPPPACRRGRRQGPGRDWAAWERAAGAPTTPPMPDPALFLYARRPPRPSGRSPRQPPPQEPPDQADPTAAPSPPSAPADPE
;
A
#
# COMPACT_ATOMS: atom_id res chain seq x y z
N MET A 1 54.35 -107.47 -48.33
CA MET A 1 52.99 -106.88 -48.27
C MET A 1 52.93 -105.69 -47.31
N ASP A 2 53.95 -105.48 -46.47
CA ASP A 2 53.94 -104.47 -45.39
C ASP A 2 54.26 -103.04 -45.85
N THR A 3 54.96 -102.88 -46.97
CA THR A 3 55.32 -101.57 -47.54
C THR A 3 54.08 -100.77 -47.99
N VAL A 4 53.11 -101.46 -48.59
CA VAL A 4 51.85 -100.85 -49.07
C VAL A 4 50.98 -100.36 -47.91
N SER A 5 51.05 -101.03 -46.75
CA SER A 5 50.34 -100.61 -45.52
C SER A 5 50.95 -99.34 -44.91
N LEU A 6 52.28 -99.24 -44.89
CA LEU A 6 52.99 -98.08 -44.38
C LEU A 6 52.75 -96.83 -45.25
N GLU A 7 52.73 -96.99 -46.57
CA GLU A 7 52.43 -95.91 -47.52
C GLU A 7 51.01 -95.34 -47.33
N HIS A 8 50.01 -96.22 -47.16
CA HIS A 8 48.64 -95.79 -46.87
C HIS A 8 48.54 -95.06 -45.52
N GLN A 9 49.30 -95.50 -44.52
CA GLN A 9 49.36 -94.86 -43.20
C GLN A 9 50.01 -93.48 -43.26
N ILE A 10 51.10 -93.34 -44.02
CA ILE A 10 51.76 -92.05 -44.30
C ILE A 10 50.81 -91.09 -45.03
N GLN A 11 50.12 -91.57 -46.08
CA GLN A 11 49.15 -90.76 -46.81
C GLN A 11 47.95 -90.33 -45.93
N SER A 12 47.47 -91.20 -45.05
CA SER A 12 46.40 -90.87 -44.10
C SER A 12 46.82 -89.78 -43.12
N VAL A 13 48.01 -89.92 -42.52
CA VAL A 13 48.57 -88.90 -41.61
C VAL A 13 48.81 -87.58 -42.34
N GLN A 14 49.33 -87.59 -43.57
CA GLN A 14 49.50 -86.37 -44.37
C GLN A 14 48.17 -85.65 -44.63
N ARG A 15 47.10 -86.40 -44.96
CA ARG A 15 45.75 -85.82 -45.11
C ARG A 15 45.27 -85.21 -43.79
N HIS A 16 45.45 -85.92 -42.68
CA HIS A 16 45.05 -85.42 -41.36
C HIS A 16 45.82 -84.16 -40.94
N ILE A 17 47.14 -84.12 -41.18
CA ILE A 17 47.96 -82.92 -40.97
C ILE A 17 47.45 -81.76 -41.84
N SER A 18 47.13 -82.02 -43.11
CA SER A 18 46.62 -80.97 -44.00
C SER A 18 45.25 -80.44 -43.55
N PHE A 19 44.41 -81.30 -42.98
CA PHE A 19 43.13 -80.94 -42.41
C PHE A 19 43.29 -80.08 -41.17
N LEU A 20 44.08 -80.53 -40.20
CA LEU A 20 44.42 -79.77 -38.99
C LEU A 20 45.01 -78.40 -39.32
N LYS A 21 45.91 -78.32 -40.31
CA LYS A 21 46.47 -77.04 -40.77
C LYS A 21 45.39 -76.11 -41.33
N LYS A 22 44.42 -76.63 -42.09
CA LYS A 22 43.30 -75.83 -42.62
C LYS A 22 42.41 -75.31 -41.49
N GLU A 23 42.07 -76.16 -40.52
CA GLU A 23 41.27 -75.77 -39.36
C GLU A 23 41.99 -74.75 -38.47
N GLN A 24 43.26 -74.95 -38.17
CA GLN A 24 44.07 -73.98 -37.42
C GLN A 24 44.15 -72.62 -38.14
N MET A 25 44.33 -72.62 -39.46
CA MET A 25 44.34 -71.38 -40.24
C MET A 25 42.96 -70.70 -40.29
N ALA A 26 41.86 -71.46 -40.29
CA ALA A 26 40.51 -70.90 -40.18
C ALA A 26 40.30 -70.26 -38.81
N LEU A 27 40.60 -70.97 -37.72
CA LEU A 27 40.50 -70.46 -36.36
C LEU A 27 41.33 -69.19 -36.14
N LEU A 28 42.58 -69.16 -36.63
CA LEU A 28 43.43 -67.97 -36.55
C LEU A 28 42.84 -66.76 -37.28
N ARG A 29 42.23 -66.97 -38.46
CA ARG A 29 41.57 -65.89 -39.21
C ARG A 29 40.34 -65.38 -38.46
N ASP A 30 39.52 -66.29 -37.94
CA ASP A 30 38.29 -65.92 -37.22
C ASP A 30 38.61 -65.16 -35.93
N LEU A 31 39.62 -65.61 -35.18
CA LEU A 31 40.11 -64.89 -34.00
C LEU A 31 40.66 -63.50 -34.36
N HIS A 32 41.39 -63.38 -35.47
CA HIS A 32 41.90 -62.08 -35.92
C HIS A 32 40.75 -61.10 -36.24
N LEU A 33 39.71 -61.58 -36.93
CA LEU A 33 38.52 -60.77 -37.20
C LEU A 33 37.80 -60.36 -35.91
N GLU A 34 37.72 -61.27 -34.94
CA GLU A 34 37.08 -60.98 -33.66
C GLU A 34 37.87 -59.94 -32.84
N ILE A 35 39.21 -60.03 -32.84
CA ILE A 35 40.07 -59.01 -32.24
C ILE A 35 39.81 -57.64 -32.89
N LEU A 36 39.74 -57.57 -34.22
CA LEU A 36 39.45 -56.31 -34.93
C LEU A 36 38.06 -55.75 -34.59
N ARG A 37 37.04 -56.62 -34.49
CA ARG A 37 35.68 -56.20 -34.07
C ARG A 37 35.66 -55.67 -32.65
N LEU A 38 36.32 -56.35 -31.72
CA LEU A 38 36.42 -55.91 -30.33
C LEU A 38 37.19 -54.60 -30.21
N GLN A 39 38.30 -54.44 -30.94
CA GLN A 39 39.04 -53.19 -30.99
C GLN A 39 38.17 -52.02 -31.47
N LYS A 40 37.39 -52.23 -32.54
CA LYS A 40 36.44 -51.21 -33.03
C LYS A 40 35.42 -50.85 -31.96
N ARG A 41 34.76 -51.85 -31.36
CA ARG A 41 33.75 -51.63 -30.33
C ARG A 41 34.32 -50.94 -29.09
N CYS A 42 35.53 -51.30 -28.66
CA CYS A 42 36.21 -50.61 -27.57
C CYS A 42 36.46 -49.14 -27.93
N SER A 43 36.92 -48.84 -29.14
CA SER A 43 37.14 -47.45 -29.56
C SER A 43 35.85 -46.63 -29.60
N GLU A 44 34.74 -47.21 -30.07
CA GLU A 44 33.41 -46.57 -30.09
C GLU A 44 32.92 -46.28 -28.67
N LEU A 45 33.00 -47.28 -27.77
CA LEU A 45 32.59 -47.11 -26.38
C LEU A 45 33.44 -46.07 -25.64
N THR A 46 34.75 -46.04 -25.88
CA THR A 46 35.63 -45.01 -25.31
C THR A 46 35.20 -43.61 -25.79
N HIS A 47 34.91 -43.46 -27.08
CA HIS A 47 34.47 -42.18 -27.63
C HIS A 47 33.11 -41.75 -27.06
N ASP A 48 32.15 -42.68 -26.94
CA ASP A 48 30.85 -42.39 -26.33
C ASP A 48 30.98 -41.97 -24.86
N LEU A 49 31.91 -42.56 -24.12
CA LEU A 49 32.21 -42.17 -22.74
C LEU A 49 32.80 -40.76 -22.68
N GLU A 50 33.78 -40.43 -23.52
CA GLU A 50 34.37 -39.09 -23.59
C GLU A 50 33.32 -38.01 -23.88
N ILE A 51 32.39 -38.27 -24.81
CA ILE A 51 31.30 -37.34 -25.13
C ILE A 51 30.37 -37.16 -23.92
N ARG A 52 29.98 -38.26 -23.26
CA ARG A 52 29.11 -38.21 -22.08
C ARG A 52 29.77 -37.49 -20.92
N GLU A 53 31.07 -37.72 -20.70
CA GLU A 53 31.86 -37.02 -19.69
C GLU A 53 31.89 -35.51 -19.98
N ALA A 54 32.19 -35.11 -21.22
CA ALA A 54 32.16 -33.71 -21.62
C ALA A 54 30.77 -33.06 -21.42
N GLN A 55 29.70 -33.77 -21.76
CA GLN A 55 28.33 -33.32 -21.53
C GLN A 55 28.01 -33.18 -20.03
N SER A 56 28.43 -34.15 -19.21
CA SER A 56 28.21 -34.11 -17.77
C SER A 56 28.96 -32.95 -17.12
N HIS A 57 30.21 -32.70 -17.53
CA HIS A 57 30.98 -31.55 -17.08
C HIS A 57 30.32 -30.23 -17.47
N GLN A 58 29.83 -30.12 -18.70
CA GLN A 58 29.10 -28.93 -19.15
C GLN A 58 27.83 -28.71 -18.31
N GLN A 59 27.06 -29.76 -18.05
CA GLN A 59 25.86 -29.69 -17.24
C GLN A 59 26.17 -29.29 -15.78
N GLU A 60 27.27 -29.78 -15.20
CA GLU A 60 27.69 -29.39 -13.85
C GLU A 60 28.04 -27.90 -13.78
N LEU A 61 28.72 -27.36 -14.79
CA LEU A 61 29.04 -25.93 -14.85
C LEU A 61 27.77 -25.09 -14.92
N GLU A 62 26.83 -25.47 -15.78
CA GLU A 62 25.54 -24.80 -15.90
C GLU A 62 24.73 -24.87 -14.60
N SER A 63 24.71 -26.02 -13.92
CA SER A 63 24.08 -26.18 -12.61
C SER A 63 24.68 -25.24 -11.58
N ARG A 64 26.02 -25.18 -11.50
CA ARG A 64 26.74 -24.28 -10.57
C ARG A 64 26.44 -22.82 -10.86
N GLU A 65 26.38 -22.42 -12.13
CA GLU A 65 26.00 -21.07 -12.51
C GLU A 65 24.57 -20.75 -12.09
N LEU A 66 23.61 -21.65 -12.34
CA LEU A 66 22.22 -21.47 -11.93
C LEU A 66 22.10 -21.38 -10.40
N GLU A 67 22.78 -22.25 -9.66
CA GLU A 67 22.84 -22.18 -8.20
C GLU A 67 23.41 -20.84 -7.71
N SER A 68 24.46 -20.33 -8.35
CA SER A 68 25.02 -19.01 -8.00
C SER A 68 24.03 -17.88 -8.25
N LYS A 69 23.28 -17.93 -9.36
CA LYS A 69 22.23 -16.97 -9.71
C LYS A 69 21.07 -17.06 -8.71
N CYS A 70 20.64 -18.26 -8.34
CA CYS A 70 19.61 -18.50 -7.32
C CYS A 70 20.03 -17.91 -5.97
N ARG A 71 21.23 -18.22 -5.49
CA ARG A 71 21.76 -17.68 -4.22
C ARG A 71 21.84 -16.15 -4.24
N ALA A 72 22.26 -15.56 -5.35
CA ALA A 72 22.29 -14.11 -5.50
C ALA A 72 20.88 -13.50 -5.40
N LEU A 73 19.88 -14.09 -6.07
CA LEU A 73 18.49 -13.63 -6.00
C LEU A 73 17.88 -13.82 -4.61
N GLU A 74 18.16 -14.93 -3.94
CA GLU A 74 17.74 -15.18 -2.56
C GLU A 74 18.32 -14.13 -1.60
N SER A 75 19.60 -13.78 -1.74
CA SER A 75 20.23 -12.73 -0.93
C SER A 75 19.57 -11.36 -1.15
N GLN A 76 19.24 -11.02 -2.40
CA GLN A 76 18.54 -9.77 -2.72
C GLN A 76 17.12 -9.77 -2.15
N LEU A 77 16.42 -10.89 -2.23
CA LEU A 77 15.08 -11.05 -1.66
C LEU A 77 15.12 -10.90 -0.14
N ALA A 78 16.09 -11.52 0.54
CA ALA A 78 16.29 -11.38 1.97
C ALA A 78 16.57 -9.93 2.39
N ALA A 79 17.46 -9.23 1.67
CA ALA A 79 17.74 -7.81 1.92
C ALA A 79 16.49 -6.93 1.75
N ARG A 80 15.71 -7.16 0.67
CA ARG A 80 14.45 -6.45 0.45
C ARG A 80 13.39 -6.78 1.51
N ALA A 81 13.34 -8.02 1.98
CA ALA A 81 12.43 -8.42 3.05
C ALA A 81 12.77 -7.73 4.37
N ALA A 82 14.06 -7.63 4.71
CA ALA A 82 14.55 -6.92 5.89
C ALA A 82 14.20 -5.41 5.82
N ALA A 83 14.50 -4.75 4.70
CA ALA A 83 14.16 -3.33 4.50
C ALA A 83 12.64 -3.09 4.59
N ASN A 84 11.82 -3.97 4.01
CA ASN A 84 10.37 -3.87 4.14
C ASN A 84 9.89 -4.09 5.59
N ALA A 85 10.54 -4.96 6.36
CA ALA A 85 10.21 -5.15 7.76
C ALA A 85 10.52 -3.90 8.59
N GLU A 86 11.63 -3.21 8.31
CA GLU A 86 11.97 -1.92 8.92
C GLU A 86 10.93 -0.85 8.61
N LEU A 87 10.56 -0.68 7.32
CA LEU A 87 9.53 0.27 6.93
C LEU A 87 8.18 0.01 7.63
N ARG A 88 7.78 -1.26 7.75
CA ARG A 88 6.56 -1.62 8.50
C ARG A 88 6.64 -1.23 9.98
N ARG A 89 7.80 -1.41 10.62
CA ARG A 89 8.00 -0.98 12.02
C ARG A 89 7.89 0.54 12.13
N GLU A 90 8.49 1.30 11.21
CA GLU A 90 8.40 2.76 11.24
C GLU A 90 6.97 3.26 11.01
N VAL A 91 6.23 2.63 10.09
CA VAL A 91 4.81 2.94 9.86
C VAL A 91 4.02 2.69 11.14
N ALA A 92 4.18 1.55 11.80
CA ALA A 92 3.51 1.24 13.05
C ALA A 92 3.86 2.25 14.17
N GLN A 93 5.12 2.68 14.27
CA GLN A 93 5.54 3.71 15.23
C GLN A 93 4.88 5.07 14.93
N ARG A 94 4.84 5.49 13.65
CA ARG A 94 4.20 6.74 13.24
C ARG A 94 2.70 6.69 13.47
N GLU A 95 2.03 5.58 13.18
CA GLU A 95 0.62 5.37 13.47
C GLU A 95 0.32 5.46 14.97
N ALA A 96 1.16 4.86 15.81
CA ALA A 96 1.06 4.97 17.26
C ALA A 96 1.18 6.43 17.72
N LEU A 97 2.16 7.19 17.21
CA LEU A 97 2.32 8.61 17.51
C LEU A 97 1.09 9.42 17.08
N VAL A 98 0.61 9.21 15.85
CA VAL A 98 -0.60 9.88 15.35
C VAL A 98 -1.81 9.56 16.24
N SER A 99 -1.96 8.32 16.67
CA SER A 99 -3.03 7.93 17.59
C SER A 99 -2.93 8.65 18.94
N ALA A 100 -1.73 8.74 19.51
CA ALA A 100 -1.47 9.42 20.78
C ALA A 100 -1.77 10.93 20.68
N LEU A 101 -1.33 11.59 19.60
CA LEU A 101 -1.61 13.00 19.36
C LEU A 101 -3.10 13.28 19.12
N ARG A 102 -3.80 12.39 18.42
CA ARG A 102 -5.26 12.50 18.27
C ARG A 102 -5.97 12.35 19.61
N CYS A 103 -5.51 11.44 20.47
CA CYS A 103 -6.05 11.27 21.81
C CYS A 103 -5.78 12.49 22.71
N SER A 104 -4.56 13.06 22.67
CA SER A 104 -4.23 14.26 23.45
C SER A 104 -5.03 15.47 22.99
N LEU A 105 -5.15 15.71 21.68
CA LEU A 105 -5.96 16.80 21.15
C LEU A 105 -7.42 16.68 21.61
N ARG A 106 -8.02 15.49 21.49
CA ARG A 106 -9.38 15.23 21.99
C ARG A 106 -9.52 15.46 23.49
N ALA A 107 -8.48 15.18 24.28
CA ALA A 107 -8.49 15.43 25.71
C ALA A 107 -8.43 16.93 26.03
N GLU A 108 -7.58 17.69 25.35
CA GLU A 108 -7.51 19.15 25.52
C GLU A 108 -8.79 19.83 25.03
N GLU A 109 -9.37 19.40 23.91
CA GLU A 109 -10.68 19.89 23.44
C GLU A 109 -11.78 19.74 24.51
N ARG A 110 -11.84 18.58 25.17
CA ARG A 110 -12.80 18.34 26.27
C ARG A 110 -12.54 19.29 27.44
N ARG A 111 -11.28 19.47 27.83
CA ARG A 111 -10.89 20.40 28.91
C ARG A 111 -11.29 21.84 28.61
N PHE A 112 -11.01 22.33 27.39
CA PHE A 112 -11.39 23.68 26.99
C PHE A 112 -12.90 23.89 26.98
N LEU A 113 -13.68 22.90 26.54
CA LEU A 113 -15.14 22.98 26.58
C LEU A 113 -15.67 23.00 28.01
N GLU A 114 -15.11 22.21 28.92
CA GLU A 114 -15.47 22.24 30.34
C GLU A 114 -15.14 23.58 30.99
N GLU A 115 -13.97 24.15 30.70
CA GLU A 115 -13.59 25.48 31.17
C GLU A 115 -14.52 26.56 30.65
N LEU A 116 -14.85 26.52 29.35
CA LEU A 116 -15.76 27.46 28.73
C LEU A 116 -17.15 27.39 29.37
N ARG A 117 -17.66 26.18 29.61
CA ARG A 117 -18.93 25.95 30.34
C ARG A 117 -18.88 26.56 31.75
N ARG A 118 -17.81 26.30 32.50
CA ARG A 118 -17.62 26.84 33.87
C ARG A 118 -17.60 28.37 33.87
N ARG A 119 -16.87 29.00 32.94
CA ARG A 119 -16.78 30.46 32.83
C ARG A 119 -18.11 31.08 32.38
N SER A 120 -18.79 30.46 31.42
CA SER A 120 -20.12 30.89 30.98
C SER A 120 -21.14 30.86 32.12
N HIS A 121 -21.12 29.79 32.94
CA HIS A 121 -21.97 29.70 34.13
C HIS A 121 -21.65 30.80 35.16
N ARG A 122 -20.37 31.06 35.43
CA ARG A 122 -19.96 32.17 36.32
C ARG A 122 -20.43 33.53 35.79
N ALA A 123 -20.28 33.78 34.48
CA ALA A 123 -20.73 35.02 33.86
C ALA A 123 -22.25 35.20 33.95
N THR A 124 -23.02 34.12 33.82
CA THR A 124 -24.49 34.15 34.01
C THR A 124 -24.87 34.44 35.46
N VAL A 125 -24.21 33.80 36.44
CA VAL A 125 -24.44 34.10 37.87
C VAL A 125 -24.18 35.57 38.19
N LEU A 126 -22.99 36.07 37.85
CA LEU A 126 -22.63 37.49 38.06
C LEU A 126 -23.57 38.44 37.30
N GLY A 127 -24.01 38.06 36.09
CA GLY A 127 -24.99 38.82 35.31
C GLY A 127 -26.33 38.95 36.03
N THR A 128 -26.82 37.86 36.64
CA THR A 128 -28.06 37.91 37.44
C THR A 128 -27.89 38.68 38.74
N GLU A 129 -26.73 38.63 39.39
CA GLU A 129 -26.43 39.43 40.58
C GLU A 129 -26.40 40.92 40.25
N LEU A 130 -25.71 41.30 39.17
CA LEU A 130 -25.70 42.67 38.68
C LEU A 130 -27.12 43.16 38.34
N GLN A 131 -27.93 42.33 37.68
CA GLN A 131 -29.32 42.65 37.36
C GLN A 131 -30.17 42.90 38.62
N LYS A 132 -29.99 42.11 39.68
CA LYS A 132 -30.66 42.36 40.98
C LYS A 132 -30.25 43.71 41.56
N HIS A 133 -28.96 44.05 41.47
CA HIS A 133 -28.46 45.34 41.96
C HIS A 133 -29.00 46.52 41.13
N THR A 134 -29.10 46.39 39.81
CA THR A 134 -29.66 47.44 38.95
C THR A 134 -31.15 47.64 39.21
N GLU A 135 -31.92 46.56 39.38
CA GLU A 135 -33.34 46.62 39.76
C GLU A 135 -33.54 47.29 41.13
N ALA A 136 -32.73 46.94 42.13
CA ALA A 136 -32.77 47.60 43.44
C ALA A 136 -32.43 49.10 43.35
N ALA A 137 -31.41 49.46 42.57
CA ALA A 137 -31.04 50.86 42.34
C ALA A 137 -32.14 51.65 41.62
N ALA A 138 -32.80 51.05 40.61
CA ALA A 138 -33.93 51.64 39.92
C ALA A 138 -35.12 51.85 40.87
N TYR A 139 -35.44 50.85 41.70
CA TYR A 139 -36.49 50.95 42.70
C TYR A 139 -36.25 52.09 43.70
N LEU A 140 -35.04 52.19 44.27
CA LEU A 140 -34.67 53.29 45.16
C LEU A 140 -34.70 54.65 44.45
N SER A 141 -34.27 54.72 43.18
CA SER A 141 -34.37 55.94 42.37
C SER A 141 -35.82 56.37 42.19
N CYS A 142 -36.72 55.44 41.85
CA CYS A 142 -38.16 55.70 41.77
C CYS A 142 -38.73 56.18 43.11
N GLN A 143 -38.34 55.56 44.24
CA GLN A 143 -38.75 56.02 45.56
C GLN A 143 -38.28 57.45 45.85
N LEU A 144 -37.03 57.79 45.55
CA LEU A 144 -36.49 59.13 45.71
C LEU A 144 -37.22 60.16 44.84
N HIS A 145 -37.50 59.82 43.58
CA HIS A 145 -38.29 60.68 42.71
C HIS A 145 -39.71 60.89 43.25
N ALA A 146 -40.38 59.84 43.73
CA ALA A 146 -41.71 59.95 44.35
C ALA A 146 -41.69 60.81 45.63
N ALA A 147 -40.67 60.64 46.49
CA ALA A 147 -40.50 61.45 47.68
C ALA A 147 -40.24 62.94 47.33
N ARG A 148 -39.37 63.20 46.34
CA ARG A 148 -39.13 64.56 45.82
C ARG A 148 -40.40 65.19 45.25
N GLN A 149 -41.19 64.45 44.49
CA GLN A 149 -42.48 64.94 43.95
C GLN A 149 -43.44 65.32 45.08
N LYS A 150 -43.57 64.50 46.13
CA LYS A 150 -44.41 64.82 47.31
C LYS A 150 -43.96 66.06 48.08
N LEU A 151 -42.67 66.39 48.04
CA LEU A 151 -42.14 67.63 48.62
C LEU A 151 -42.31 68.85 47.69
N GLN A 152 -42.36 68.63 46.37
CA GLN A 152 -42.46 69.69 45.37
C GLN A 152 -43.91 70.00 44.95
N THR A 153 -44.89 69.16 45.29
CA THR A 153 -46.31 69.49 45.18
C THR A 153 -46.62 70.69 46.08
N PRO A 154 -47.05 71.84 45.53
CA PRO A 154 -47.47 72.99 46.34
C PRO A 154 -48.61 72.57 47.26
N ARG A 155 -48.52 72.91 48.54
CA ARG A 155 -49.59 72.70 49.53
C ARG A 155 -50.87 73.39 49.00
N PRO A 156 -52.00 72.68 48.82
CA PRO A 156 -53.27 73.34 48.52
C PRO A 156 -53.66 74.20 49.72
N GLY A 157 -53.50 75.51 49.60
CA GLY A 157 -54.21 76.46 50.46
C GLY A 157 -55.70 76.42 50.11
N PRO A 158 -56.62 76.60 51.09
CA PRO A 158 -58.04 76.64 50.79
C PRO A 158 -58.35 77.97 50.11
N GLY A 159 -58.59 77.94 48.79
CA GLY A 159 -58.97 79.13 48.06
C GLY A 159 -59.09 78.94 46.54
N ALA A 160 -60.33 78.71 46.11
CA ALA A 160 -60.90 79.06 44.80
C ALA A 160 -60.51 78.26 43.52
N ALA A 161 -61.56 77.60 42.99
CA ALA A 161 -61.99 77.52 41.58
C ALA A 161 -61.00 77.09 40.47
N ALA A 162 -61.36 76.00 39.78
CA ALA A 162 -60.83 75.50 38.51
C ALA A 162 -61.39 76.29 37.29
N PRO A 163 -60.98 76.04 36.02
CA PRO A 163 -59.65 75.87 35.38
C PRO A 163 -59.53 76.82 34.12
N PRO A 164 -58.49 76.78 33.24
CA PRO A 164 -58.21 75.66 32.31
C PRO A 164 -56.71 75.27 32.17
N SER A 165 -56.51 73.97 31.90
CA SER A 165 -55.46 73.32 31.09
C SER A 165 -54.02 73.86 31.07
N PRO A 166 -53.05 73.01 31.43
CA PRO A 166 -51.84 72.82 30.64
C PRO A 166 -51.97 71.50 29.85
N ASP A 167 -51.75 71.59 28.54
CA ASP A 167 -51.71 70.44 27.65
C ASP A 167 -50.77 69.35 28.20
N PRO A 168 -51.11 68.06 28.03
CA PRO A 168 -50.12 67.01 28.25
C PRO A 168 -49.02 67.21 27.19
N PRO A 169 -47.72 67.10 27.52
CA PRO A 169 -46.78 66.78 26.46
C PRO A 169 -47.22 65.41 25.97
N ALA A 170 -47.78 65.38 24.76
CA ALA A 170 -47.90 64.16 24.00
C ALA A 170 -46.52 63.50 24.03
N CYS A 171 -46.42 62.37 24.72
CA CYS A 171 -45.38 61.41 24.39
C CYS A 171 -45.56 61.15 22.91
N THR A 172 -44.70 61.76 22.09
CA THR A 172 -44.46 61.32 20.74
C THR A 172 -43.91 59.90 20.88
N ALA A 173 -44.85 58.95 20.94
CA ALA A 173 -44.64 57.59 20.50
C ALA A 173 -44.24 57.73 19.04
N SER A 174 -42.93 57.89 18.84
CA SER A 174 -42.31 57.61 17.57
C SER A 174 -42.70 56.17 17.26
N PRO A 175 -43.31 55.88 16.09
CA PRO A 175 -43.42 54.50 15.67
C PRO A 175 -42.02 53.88 15.69
N PRO A 176 -41.83 52.63 16.15
CA PRO A 176 -40.56 51.97 15.91
C PRO A 176 -40.35 51.97 14.39
N PRO A 177 -39.21 52.44 13.86
CA PRO A 177 -38.94 52.25 12.45
C PRO A 177 -38.96 50.75 12.20
N ALA A 178 -39.93 50.32 11.39
CA ALA A 178 -39.92 49.02 10.75
C ALA A 178 -38.52 48.72 10.24
N CYS A 179 -38.09 47.48 10.46
CA CYS A 179 -36.84 46.89 10.03
C CYS A 179 -36.31 47.46 8.71
N ARG A 180 -35.48 48.51 8.78
CA ARG A 180 -34.48 48.72 7.74
C ARG A 180 -33.42 47.66 7.98
N ARG A 181 -33.53 46.57 7.22
CA ARG A 181 -32.39 45.71 6.87
C ARG A 181 -31.28 46.63 6.38
N GLY A 182 -30.40 46.98 7.30
CA GLY A 182 -29.33 47.95 7.12
C GLY A 182 -28.15 47.47 7.95
N ARG A 183 -27.45 46.50 7.37
CA ARG A 183 -26.18 45.93 7.80
C ARG A 183 -25.17 47.05 8.08
N ARG A 184 -25.17 47.61 9.28
CA ARG A 184 -24.09 48.48 9.77
C ARG A 184 -23.40 47.79 10.93
N GLN A 185 -22.29 47.16 10.56
CA GLN A 185 -21.26 46.65 11.43
C GLN A 185 -20.81 47.80 12.34
N GLY A 186 -21.13 47.71 13.64
CA GLY A 186 -20.36 48.41 14.67
C GLY A 186 -18.94 47.82 14.71
N PRO A 187 -17.94 48.57 15.19
CA PRO A 187 -16.54 48.19 15.06
C PRO A 187 -16.30 46.91 15.87
N GLY A 188 -16.26 45.79 15.16
CA GLY A 188 -15.72 44.56 15.71
C GLY A 188 -14.31 44.89 16.17
N ARG A 189 -14.03 44.65 17.45
CA ARG A 189 -12.67 44.66 17.97
C ARG A 189 -11.83 43.83 17.01
N ASP A 190 -10.92 44.50 16.31
CA ASP A 190 -10.07 43.91 15.29
C ASP A 190 -9.21 42.82 15.91
N TRP A 191 -9.68 41.57 15.84
CA TRP A 191 -8.85 40.40 16.17
C TRP A 191 -7.57 40.39 15.33
N ALA A 192 -7.64 40.92 14.11
CA ALA A 192 -6.50 41.12 13.20
C ALA A 192 -5.49 42.22 13.62
N ALA A 193 -5.81 43.04 14.62
CA ALA A 193 -4.87 43.99 15.21
C ALA A 193 -4.08 43.35 16.37
N TRP A 194 -4.68 42.41 17.11
CA TRP A 194 -4.03 41.69 18.20
C TRP A 194 -2.91 40.77 17.70
N GLU A 195 -3.08 40.11 16.55
CA GLU A 195 -2.02 39.28 15.93
C GLU A 195 -0.81 40.08 15.45
N ARG A 196 -0.96 41.38 15.18
CA ARG A 196 0.16 42.25 14.81
C ARG A 196 0.93 42.80 15.99
N ALA A 197 0.29 42.91 17.16
CA ALA A 197 0.90 43.45 18.38
C ALA A 197 1.60 42.37 19.23
N ALA A 198 1.15 41.12 19.16
CA ALA A 198 1.86 39.98 19.75
C ALA A 198 2.86 39.45 18.72
N GLY A 199 4.11 39.89 18.80
CA GLY A 199 5.20 39.45 17.92
C GLY A 199 5.20 37.94 17.76
N ALA A 200 4.86 37.47 16.55
CA ALA A 200 4.91 36.07 16.19
C ALA A 200 6.38 35.61 16.20
N PRO A 201 6.73 34.48 16.85
CA PRO A 201 8.03 33.87 16.61
C PRO A 201 8.15 33.57 15.12
N THR A 202 9.28 33.94 14.53
CA THR A 202 9.67 33.74 13.13
C THR A 202 9.65 32.25 12.77
N THR A 203 8.44 31.73 12.58
CA THR A 203 8.19 30.35 12.19
C THR A 203 7.84 30.42 10.71
N PRO A 204 8.58 29.73 9.83
CA PRO A 204 8.24 29.74 8.42
C PRO A 204 6.79 29.28 8.25
N PRO A 205 6.02 29.89 7.33
CA PRO A 205 4.66 29.44 7.06
C PRO A 205 4.68 27.95 6.77
N MET A 206 3.77 27.21 7.41
CA MET A 206 3.64 25.77 7.22
C MET A 206 3.58 25.48 5.71
N PRO A 207 4.40 24.55 5.19
CA PRO A 207 4.35 24.20 3.77
C PRO A 207 2.93 23.77 3.40
N ASP A 208 2.45 24.26 2.25
CA ASP A 208 1.13 23.93 1.72
C ASP A 208 0.96 22.39 1.66
N PRO A 209 -0.03 21.81 2.36
CA PRO A 209 -0.24 20.36 2.35
C PRO A 209 -0.54 19.81 0.95
N ALA A 210 -0.94 20.66 0.00
CA ALA A 210 -1.13 20.27 -1.40
C ALA A 210 0.19 19.84 -2.08
N LEU A 211 1.36 20.24 -1.56
CA LEU A 211 2.66 19.83 -2.13
C LEU A 211 2.89 18.31 -2.05
N PHE A 212 2.27 17.61 -1.10
CA PHE A 212 2.32 16.15 -1.00
C PHE A 212 1.35 15.46 -1.97
N LEU A 213 0.30 16.16 -2.43
CA LEU A 213 -0.68 15.64 -3.38
C LEU A 213 -0.21 15.78 -4.84
N TYR A 214 0.72 16.70 -5.10
CA TYR A 214 1.34 16.91 -6.41
C TYR A 214 2.80 16.50 -6.45
N ALA A 215 3.18 15.43 -5.74
CA ALA A 215 4.47 14.80 -5.94
C ALA A 215 4.66 14.52 -7.45
N ARG A 216 5.69 15.16 -8.03
CA ARG A 216 6.06 15.07 -9.44
C ARG A 216 5.91 13.64 -9.95
N ARG A 217 4.96 13.42 -10.86
CA ARG A 217 4.91 12.21 -11.67
C ARG A 217 6.27 12.11 -12.39
N PRO A 218 7.05 11.03 -12.20
CA PRO A 218 8.28 10.87 -12.96
C PRO A 218 7.95 10.91 -14.46
N PRO A 219 8.80 11.53 -15.30
CA PRO A 219 8.57 11.55 -16.73
C PRO A 219 8.47 10.09 -17.21
N ARG A 220 7.32 9.75 -17.82
CA ARG A 220 7.18 8.47 -18.50
C ARG A 220 8.28 8.40 -19.56
N PRO A 221 9.07 7.31 -19.65
CA PRO A 221 9.96 7.14 -20.79
C PRO A 221 9.10 7.14 -22.05
N SER A 222 9.28 8.17 -22.87
CA SER A 222 8.70 8.30 -24.20
C SER A 222 9.40 7.31 -25.13
N GLY A 223 9.05 6.03 -24.99
CA GLY A 223 9.36 4.99 -25.96
C GLY A 223 8.24 4.95 -26.99
N ARG A 224 8.42 5.66 -28.11
CA ARG A 224 7.75 5.27 -29.36
C ARG A 224 8.38 3.95 -29.80
N SER A 225 7.82 2.84 -29.33
CA SER A 225 8.05 1.55 -29.97
C SER A 225 7.12 1.45 -31.18
N PRO A 226 7.60 1.05 -32.38
CA PRO A 226 6.73 0.76 -33.51
C PRO A 226 5.71 -0.30 -33.09
N ARG A 227 4.42 -0.01 -33.31
CA ARG A 227 3.33 -0.96 -33.08
C ARG A 227 3.62 -2.25 -33.85
N GLN A 228 3.85 -3.35 -33.14
CA GLN A 228 3.57 -4.67 -33.70
C GLN A 228 2.04 -4.85 -33.71
N PRO A 229 1.43 -5.25 -34.84
CA PRO A 229 0.04 -5.66 -34.85
C PRO A 229 -0.13 -6.98 -34.07
N PRO A 230 -1.32 -7.21 -33.47
CA PRO A 230 -1.59 -8.44 -32.73
C PRO A 230 -1.54 -9.66 -33.66
N PRO A 231 -1.21 -10.86 -33.15
CA PRO A 231 -1.24 -12.10 -33.93
C PRO A 231 -2.66 -12.33 -34.45
N GLN A 232 -2.79 -12.48 -35.77
CA GLN A 232 -4.01 -13.02 -36.38
C GLN A 232 -4.03 -14.51 -36.14
N GLU A 233 -5.07 -14.99 -35.45
CA GLU A 233 -5.39 -16.42 -35.38
C GLU A 233 -5.76 -16.93 -36.79
N PRO A 234 -5.25 -18.09 -37.24
CA PRO A 234 -5.61 -18.64 -38.53
C PRO A 234 -7.06 -19.19 -38.50
N PRO A 235 -7.78 -19.13 -39.63
CA PRO A 235 -9.14 -19.61 -39.71
C PRO A 235 -9.19 -21.15 -39.69
N ASP A 236 -10.23 -21.65 -39.01
CA ASP A 236 -10.64 -23.05 -38.98
C ASP A 236 -10.60 -23.69 -40.37
N GLN A 237 -9.76 -24.71 -40.52
CA GLN A 237 -9.86 -25.66 -41.62
C GLN A 237 -10.12 -27.04 -41.05
N ALA A 238 -11.36 -27.47 -41.29
CA ALA A 238 -11.79 -28.81 -41.65
C ALA A 238 -11.42 -29.98 -40.72
N ASP A 239 -12.48 -30.57 -40.18
CA ASP A 239 -12.52 -31.95 -39.70
C ASP A 239 -11.81 -32.94 -40.67
N PRO A 240 -11.18 -33.96 -40.09
CA PRO A 240 -11.47 -35.30 -40.55
C PRO A 240 -11.82 -36.24 -39.40
N THR A 241 -13.03 -36.81 -39.48
CA THR A 241 -13.35 -38.24 -39.28
C THR A 241 -12.70 -39.02 -38.13
N ALA A 242 -13.54 -39.33 -37.14
CA ALA A 242 -13.84 -40.67 -36.59
C ALA A 242 -12.71 -41.63 -36.11
N ALA A 243 -12.67 -41.77 -34.76
CA ALA A 243 -12.55 -43.00 -33.92
C ALA A 243 -11.18 -43.74 -33.82
N PRO A 244 -10.94 -44.61 -32.79
CA PRO A 244 -11.76 -44.97 -31.62
C PRO A 244 -11.06 -44.80 -30.23
N SER A 245 -11.85 -44.84 -29.16
CA SER A 245 -11.39 -44.83 -27.76
C SER A 245 -10.76 -46.16 -27.32
N PRO A 246 -9.72 -46.18 -26.47
CA PRO A 246 -9.25 -47.42 -25.84
C PRO A 246 -10.13 -47.81 -24.63
N PRO A 247 -10.21 -49.11 -24.28
CA PRO A 247 -11.16 -49.64 -23.31
C PRO A 247 -10.80 -49.31 -21.87
N SER A 248 -11.82 -49.01 -21.07
CA SER A 248 -11.74 -48.90 -19.61
C SER A 248 -11.32 -50.22 -18.98
N ALA A 249 -10.37 -50.15 -18.04
CA ALA A 249 -9.92 -51.27 -17.22
C ALA A 249 -11.03 -51.76 -16.26
N PRO A 250 -11.05 -53.06 -15.91
CA PRO A 250 -12.12 -53.68 -15.13
C PRO A 250 -12.06 -53.28 -13.65
N ALA A 251 -13.24 -53.15 -13.05
CA ALA A 251 -13.43 -53.02 -11.61
C ALA A 251 -13.04 -54.32 -10.89
N ASP A 252 -12.36 -54.17 -9.76
CA ASP A 252 -12.04 -55.24 -8.82
C ASP A 252 -13.32 -55.84 -8.20
N PRO A 253 -13.38 -57.16 -7.97
CA PRO A 253 -14.47 -57.78 -7.22
C PRO A 253 -14.18 -57.84 -5.71
N GLU A 254 -15.17 -57.46 -4.91
CA GLU A 254 -15.41 -58.02 -3.55
C GLU A 254 -16.41 -59.19 -3.64
#